data_AF-A0A2L2YYR6-F1
#
_entry.id   AF-A0A2L2YYR6-F1
#
_cell.length_a   1.000
_cell.length_b   1.000
_cell.length_c   1.000
_cell.angle_alpha   90.00
_cell.angle_beta   90.00
_cell.angle_gamma   90.00
#
_symmetry.space_group_name_H-M   'P 1'
#
loop_
_entity.id
_entity.type
_entity.pdbx_description
1 polymer ?
#
loop_
_entity_poly.entity_id
_entity_poly.type
_entity_poly.pdbx_seq_one_letter_code
_entity_poly.pdbx_strand_id
1 'polypeptide(L)'
;PVIRSSGVEKEAGHCVMRGQCEGRFGNTPCVYNGPALPLEKDVPLPNNMTTFDLLNKLCPDFIYDDDPHVCCSSKQLLAFQEQMEMVEALGFLRCPSCHQNF
;
A
#
# COMPACT_ATOMS: atom_id res chain seq x y z
N PRO A 1 -26.40 29.48 13.73
CA PRO A 1 -26.05 28.04 13.59
C PRO A 1 -24.85 27.87 12.64
N VAL A 2 -23.65 27.78 13.21
CA VAL A 2 -22.45 27.35 12.48
C VAL A 2 -21.81 26.28 13.35
N ILE A 3 -22.08 25.02 13.03
CA ILE A 3 -21.43 23.89 13.69
C ILE A 3 -20.05 23.77 13.03
N ARG A 4 -19.06 24.44 13.61
CA ARG A 4 -17.66 24.10 13.38
C ARG A 4 -17.40 22.78 14.08
N SER A 5 -17.53 21.68 13.35
CA SER A 5 -16.99 20.40 13.80
C SER A 5 -15.48 20.55 13.83
N SER A 6 -14.92 20.62 15.03
CA SER A 6 -13.48 20.57 15.27
C SER A 6 -12.96 19.23 14.78
N GLY A 7 -12.55 19.17 13.51
CA GLY A 7 -11.78 18.07 12.98
C GLY A 7 -10.46 18.05 13.72
N VAL A 8 -10.32 17.10 14.66
CA VAL A 8 -9.01 16.67 15.10
C VAL A 8 -8.29 16.22 13.83
N GLU A 9 -7.30 16.98 13.36
CA GLU A 9 -6.34 16.47 12.37
C GLU A 9 -5.77 15.20 13.00
N LYS A 10 -6.21 14.02 12.55
CA LYS A 10 -5.42 12.80 12.73
C LYS A 10 -4.03 13.19 12.24
N GLU A 11 -2.98 13.04 13.07
CA GLU A 11 -1.61 13.29 12.60
C GLU A 11 -1.43 12.47 11.32
N ALA A 12 -1.46 13.15 10.17
CA ALA A 12 -1.40 12.50 8.89
C ALA A 12 0.00 11.89 8.82
N GLY A 13 0.09 10.55 8.80
CA GLY A 13 1.36 9.85 8.73
C GLY A 13 2.24 10.44 7.63
N HIS A 14 3.56 10.39 7.78
CA HIS A 14 4.49 11.02 6.86
C HIS A 14 5.22 9.97 6.03
N CYS A 15 5.31 10.18 4.72
CA CYS A 15 5.96 9.30 3.77
C CYS A 15 7.30 9.87 3.32
N VAL A 16 8.25 8.98 3.02
CA VAL A 16 9.58 9.31 2.45
C VAL A 16 9.72 8.90 0.98
N MET A 17 8.79 8.07 0.50
CA MET A 17 8.71 7.60 -0.88
C MET A 17 7.25 7.32 -1.26
N ARG A 18 6.91 7.51 -2.53
CA ARG A 18 5.59 7.21 -3.13
C ARG A 18 5.71 7.23 -4.65
N GLY A 19 4.97 6.35 -5.32
CA GLY A 19 5.01 6.21 -6.77
C GLY A 19 6.22 5.41 -7.26
N GLN A 20 6.32 5.26 -8.57
CA GLN A 20 7.35 4.44 -9.20
C GLN A 20 8.08 5.23 -10.29
N CYS A 21 9.40 5.23 -10.19
CA CYS A 21 10.35 5.97 -11.02
C CYS A 21 11.32 4.98 -11.69
N GLU A 22 11.97 5.43 -12.76
CA GLU A 22 13.05 4.66 -13.37
C GLU A 22 14.32 4.78 -12.53
N GLY A 23 14.82 3.63 -12.07
CA GLY A 23 16.08 3.51 -11.35
C GLY A 23 17.15 2.84 -12.21
N ARG A 24 18.39 2.84 -11.71
CA ARG A 24 19.55 2.26 -12.41
C ARG A 24 19.41 0.76 -12.73
N PHE A 25 18.65 0.03 -11.92
CA PHE A 25 18.48 -1.43 -12.02
C PHE A 25 17.03 -1.83 -12.31
N GLY A 26 16.25 -0.91 -12.89
CA GLY A 26 14.82 -1.07 -13.09
C GLY A 26 14.01 -0.14 -12.20
N ASN A 27 12.72 -0.42 -12.08
CA ASN A 27 11.78 0.46 -11.40
C ASN A 27 12.10 0.56 -9.90
N THR A 28 12.11 1.78 -9.37
CA THR A 28 12.39 2.11 -7.96
C THR A 28 11.29 3.01 -7.39
N PRO A 29 11.05 3.03 -6.08
CA PRO A 29 10.21 4.05 -5.47
C PRO A 29 10.73 5.46 -5.77
N CYS A 30 9.85 6.40 -6.07
CA CYS A 30 10.23 7.81 -6.17
C CYS A 30 10.40 8.40 -4.76
N VAL A 31 11.37 9.32 -4.61
CA VAL A 31 11.48 10.13 -3.39
C VAL A 31 10.23 11.00 -3.25
N TYR A 32 9.61 10.96 -2.07
CA TYR A 32 8.40 11.72 -1.75
C TYR A 32 8.42 12.08 -0.28
N ASN A 33 8.61 13.34 0.07
CA ASN A 33 8.71 13.80 1.45
C ASN A 33 7.44 14.58 1.81
N GLY A 34 6.36 13.86 2.14
CA GLY A 34 5.04 14.46 2.29
C GLY A 34 4.05 13.56 3.04
N PRO A 35 2.81 14.02 3.26
CA PRO A 35 1.81 13.28 4.01
C PRO A 35 1.40 11.99 3.29
N ALA A 36 0.92 11.01 4.06
CA ALA A 36 0.22 9.85 3.54
C ALA A 36 -1.03 10.31 2.79
N LEU A 37 -1.31 9.64 1.67
CA LEU A 37 -2.43 10.00 0.79
C LEU A 37 -3.52 8.93 0.87
N PRO A 38 -4.79 9.29 0.63
CA PRO A 38 -5.87 8.31 0.54
C PRO A 38 -5.51 7.17 -0.41
N LEU A 39 -5.86 5.95 -0.04
CA LEU A 39 -5.71 4.77 -0.90
C LEU A 39 -6.46 4.99 -2.22
N GLU A 40 -5.82 4.61 -3.33
CA GLU A 40 -6.39 4.63 -4.68
C GLU A 40 -7.40 3.47 -4.88
N LYS A 41 -8.39 3.35 -3.97
CA LYS A 41 -9.22 2.15 -3.74
C LYS A 41 -9.75 1.52 -5.01
N ASP A 42 -10.37 2.33 -5.86
CA ASP A 42 -11.15 1.88 -7.01
C ASP A 42 -10.31 1.75 -8.30
N VAL A 43 -8.98 1.91 -8.23
CA VAL A 43 -8.13 1.71 -9.42
C VAL A 43 -8.15 0.22 -9.79
N PRO A 44 -8.62 -0.12 -11.01
CA PRO A 44 -8.67 -1.50 -11.45
C PRO A 44 -7.27 -2.02 -11.76
N LEU A 45 -6.99 -3.24 -11.29
CA LEU A 45 -5.76 -3.98 -11.44
C LEU A 45 -6.02 -5.27 -12.26
N PRO A 46 -4.96 -5.99 -12.68
CA PRO A 46 -5.13 -7.28 -13.36
C PRO A 46 -6.02 -8.25 -12.57
N ASN A 47 -6.61 -9.23 -13.27
CA ASN A 47 -7.48 -10.26 -12.67
C ASN A 47 -8.78 -9.72 -12.02
N ASN A 48 -9.31 -8.59 -12.50
CA ASN A 48 -10.54 -7.97 -12.00
C ASN A 48 -10.48 -7.60 -10.51
N MET A 49 -9.29 -7.27 -10.01
CA MET A 49 -9.05 -6.88 -8.63
C MET A 49 -8.98 -5.34 -8.51
N THR A 50 -9.38 -4.78 -7.38
CA THR A 50 -9.15 -3.36 -7.07
C THR A 50 -7.87 -3.17 -6.26
N THR A 51 -7.39 -1.92 -6.14
CA THR A 51 -6.23 -1.64 -5.27
C THR A 51 -6.54 -1.93 -3.80
N PHE A 52 -7.78 -1.72 -3.37
CA PHE A 52 -8.23 -2.11 -2.04
C PHE A 52 -8.15 -3.63 -1.83
N ASP A 53 -8.67 -4.41 -2.76
CA ASP A 53 -8.65 -5.88 -2.67
C ASP A 53 -7.21 -6.42 -2.60
N LEU A 54 -6.30 -5.85 -3.40
CA LEU A 54 -4.91 -6.25 -3.39
C LEU A 54 -4.23 -5.90 -2.06
N LEU A 55 -4.50 -4.71 -1.52
CA LEU A 55 -3.93 -4.31 -0.23
C LEU A 55 -4.45 -5.21 0.89
N ASN A 56 -5.75 -5.52 0.87
CA ASN A 56 -6.37 -6.40 1.86
C ASN A 56 -5.79 -7.82 1.81
N LYS A 57 -5.45 -8.29 0.60
CA LYS A 57 -4.83 -9.61 0.41
C LYS A 57 -3.39 -9.64 0.93
N LEU A 58 -2.58 -8.62 0.64
CA LEU A 58 -1.16 -8.61 0.96
C LEU A 58 -0.86 -8.14 2.39
N CYS A 59 -1.59 -7.13 2.85
CA CYS A 59 -1.30 -6.41 4.09
C CYS A 59 -2.62 -6.04 4.80
N PRO A 60 -3.43 -7.03 5.24
CA PRO A 60 -4.76 -6.80 5.80
C PRO A 60 -4.74 -5.88 7.02
N ASP A 61 -3.65 -5.91 7.79
CA ASP A 61 -3.50 -5.07 8.97
C ASP A 61 -3.58 -3.59 8.59
N PHE A 62 -3.13 -3.16 7.41
CA PHE A 62 -3.10 -1.73 7.04
C PHE A 62 -4.46 -1.12 6.68
N ILE A 63 -5.56 -1.89 6.77
CA ILE A 63 -6.93 -1.43 6.52
C ILE A 63 -7.64 -1.20 7.86
N TYR A 64 -7.26 -0.13 8.54
CA TYR A 64 -7.76 0.19 9.89
C TYR A 64 -9.02 1.09 9.91
N ASP A 65 -9.32 1.79 8.82
CA ASP A 65 -10.39 2.79 8.72
C ASP A 65 -11.13 2.67 7.36
N ASP A 66 -12.31 3.29 7.24
CA ASP A 66 -13.05 3.40 5.96
C ASP A 66 -12.27 4.18 4.89
N ASP A 67 -11.29 4.99 5.29
CA ASP A 67 -10.42 5.77 4.41
C ASP A 67 -8.92 5.66 4.76
N PRO A 68 -8.30 4.50 4.49
CA PRO A 68 -6.90 4.28 4.81
C PRO A 68 -6.01 5.23 4.01
N HIS A 69 -5.11 5.91 4.72
CA HIS A 69 -4.06 6.73 4.13
C HIS A 69 -2.76 5.94 4.10
N VAL A 70 -2.11 5.89 2.94
CA VAL A 70 -0.97 5.01 2.69
C VAL A 70 0.16 5.75 1.96
N CYS A 71 1.37 5.19 2.04
CA CYS A 71 2.56 5.70 1.34
C CYS A 71 2.84 5.02 0.00
N CYS A 72 2.05 4.02 -0.41
CA CYS A 72 2.22 3.32 -1.68
C CYS A 72 1.13 3.70 -2.70
N SER A 73 1.49 3.73 -3.98
CA SER A 73 0.53 3.78 -5.08
C SER A 73 0.08 2.39 -5.52
N SER A 74 -1.00 2.32 -6.30
CA SER A 74 -1.49 1.07 -6.92
C SER A 74 -0.40 0.32 -7.70
N LYS A 75 0.46 1.04 -8.44
CA LYS A 75 1.60 0.46 -9.18
C LYS A 75 2.66 -0.17 -8.25
N GLN A 76 3.00 0.51 -7.16
CA GLN A 76 3.96 -0.03 -6.19
C GLN A 76 3.41 -1.28 -5.51
N LEU A 77 2.11 -1.31 -5.22
CA LEU A 77 1.45 -2.46 -4.62
C LEU A 77 1.44 -3.67 -5.57
N LEU A 78 1.19 -3.45 -6.86
CA LEU A 78 1.28 -4.50 -7.88
C LEU A 78 2.71 -5.05 -8.01
N ALA A 79 3.72 -4.17 -8.04
CA ALA A 79 5.12 -4.60 -8.08
C ALA A 79 5.53 -5.38 -6.80
N PHE A 80 4.96 -5.02 -5.64
CA PHE A 80 5.16 -5.75 -4.40
C PHE A 80 4.54 -7.15 -4.45
N GLN A 81 3.35 -7.31 -5.05
CA GLN A 81 2.75 -8.63 -5.28
C GLN A 81 3.69 -9.56 -6.06
N GLU A 82 4.27 -9.07 -7.16
CA GLU A 82 5.21 -9.85 -7.99
C GLU A 82 6.44 -10.29 -7.17
N GLN A 83 6.91 -9.44 -6.24
CA GLN A 83 8.00 -9.78 -5.34
C GLN A 83 7.61 -10.84 -4.30
N MET A 84 6.41 -10.73 -3.73
CA MET A 84 5.91 -11.71 -2.76
C MET A 84 5.66 -13.08 -3.41
N GLU A 85 5.19 -13.14 -4.66
CA GLU A 85 5.06 -14.40 -5.40
C GLU A 85 6.40 -15.14 -5.54
N MET A 86 7.51 -14.41 -5.72
CA MET A 86 8.85 -15.02 -5.71
C MET A 86 9.22 -15.59 -4.34
N VAL A 87 8.89 -14.88 -3.25
CA VAL A 87 9.15 -15.32 -1.87
C VAL A 87 8.32 -16.55 -1.51
N GLU A 88 7.06 -16.58 -1.95
CA GLU A 88 6.17 -17.74 -1.80
C GLU A 88 6.72 -18.98 -2.50
N ALA A 89 7.27 -18.81 -3.72
CA ALA A 89 7.92 -19.89 -4.46
C ALA A 89 9.17 -20.45 -3.75
N LEU A 90 9.83 -19.66 -2.90
CA LEU A 90 10.94 -20.10 -2.04
C LEU A 90 10.48 -20.88 -0.80
N GLY A 91 9.17 -21.06 -0.61
CA GLY A 91 8.60 -21.92 0.42
C GLY A 91 8.18 -21.19 1.69
N PHE A 92 8.10 -19.86 1.68
CA PHE A 92 7.59 -19.08 2.83
C PHE A 92 6.15 -19.48 3.22
N LEU A 93 5.35 -19.95 2.25
CA LEU A 93 4.00 -20.49 2.51
C LEU A 93 3.97 -21.73 3.43
N ARG A 94 5.10 -22.42 3.64
CA ARG A 94 5.17 -23.56 4.58
C ARG A 94 5.02 -23.14 6.04
N CYS A 95 5.27 -21.87 6.34
CA CYS A 95 5.09 -21.28 7.67
C CYS A 95 4.21 -20.03 7.53
N PRO A 96 2.88 -20.15 7.73
CA PRO A 96 1.95 -19.03 7.55
C PRO A 96 2.31 -17.80 8.37
N SER A 97 2.75 -18.00 9.62
CA SER A 97 3.20 -16.90 10.48
C SER A 97 4.49 -16.25 9.96
N CYS A 98 5.38 -16.99 9.32
CA CYS A 98 6.59 -16.44 8.72
C CYS A 98 6.26 -15.62 7.48
N HIS A 99 5.32 -16.09 6.65
CA HIS A 99 4.83 -15.37 5.47
C HIS A 99 4.09 -14.09 5.85
N GLN A 100 3.22 -14.11 6.87
CA GLN A 100 2.49 -12.92 7.31
C GLN A 100 3.39 -11.84 7.93
N ASN A 101 4.46 -12.24 8.62
CA ASN A 101 5.38 -11.30 9.28
C ASN A 101 6.52 -10.79 8.38
N PHE A 102 6.80 -11.47 7.26
CA PHE A 102 7.85 -11.08 6.31
C PHE A 102 7.42 -9.88 5.47
#